data_AF-E9SFQ6-F1
#
_entry.id   AF-E9SFQ6-F1
#
_cell.length_a   1.000
_cell.length_b   1.000
_cell.length_c   1.000
_cell.angle_alpha   90.00
_cell.angle_beta   90.00
_cell.angle_gamma   90.00
#
_symmetry.space_group_name_H-M   'P 1'
#
loop_
_entity.id
_entity.type
_entity.pdbx_description
1 polymer ?
#
loop_
_entity_poly.entity_id
_entity_poly.type
_entity_poly.pdbx_seq_one_letter_code
_entity_poly.pdbx_strand_id
1 'polypeptide(L)'
;MKRYIIAVLVAAAAGFLIGCAAKSTLTENTGEYSGYKQITQEEAKDMMAQDDGHIIVDVRRQDEFAAGHIPDAVCIPNETIDKMKPAELPDLEQIILIYCRSGNRSKQAAQKLVDMGYTNIYEFGGIIDWTGEVVTEDNVSSTTDETPITISECSENDSEFADITTDPYPVLAFDVGDRTFLAKLEDNSSVDDLISKMPVSGIEITMSDYGGFEKVGDLPFELTTNDTDITTVPGDVILYQGNKITVYYGENTWNFTKLGHIDASREELLEAFGDGETEVRISVEMTE
;
A
#
# COMPACT_ATOMS: atom_id res chain seq x y z
N MET A 1 29.82 -58.43 60.31
CA MET A 1 28.77 -59.41 59.95
C MET A 1 27.45 -58.68 59.75
N LYS A 2 26.77 -58.94 58.64
CA LYS A 2 25.47 -58.37 58.26
C LYS A 2 24.44 -58.52 59.38
N ARG A 3 23.54 -57.53 59.53
CA ARG A 3 22.08 -57.73 59.52
C ARG A 3 21.33 -56.40 59.57
N TYR A 4 20.51 -56.21 58.54
CA TYR A 4 19.56 -55.12 58.34
C TYR A 4 18.37 -55.26 59.30
N ILE A 5 17.90 -54.16 59.87
CA ILE A 5 16.53 -54.03 60.39
C ILE A 5 15.95 -52.72 59.85
N ILE A 6 14.82 -52.89 59.17
CA ILE A 6 13.97 -51.89 58.55
C ILE A 6 13.18 -51.16 59.64
N ALA A 7 13.14 -49.83 59.61
CA ALA A 7 12.12 -49.04 60.30
C ALA A 7 11.71 -47.88 59.40
N VAL A 8 10.45 -47.97 58.96
CA VAL A 8 9.73 -47.02 58.11
C VAL A 8 9.53 -45.72 58.88
N LEU A 9 10.05 -44.61 58.35
CA LEU A 9 9.71 -43.26 58.80
C LEU A 9 8.81 -42.61 57.76
N VAL A 10 7.54 -42.44 58.12
CA VAL A 10 6.57 -41.60 57.41
C VAL A 10 6.94 -40.15 57.70
N ALA A 11 7.45 -39.44 56.70
CA ALA A 11 7.64 -37.99 56.76
C ALA A 11 6.66 -37.33 55.78
N ALA A 12 5.67 -36.63 56.33
CA ALA A 12 4.75 -35.79 55.58
C ALA A 12 5.51 -34.59 55.01
N ALA A 13 5.71 -34.57 53.69
CA ALA A 13 6.24 -33.42 52.97
C ALA A 13 5.11 -32.43 52.70
N ALA A 14 5.20 -31.25 53.32
CA ALA A 14 4.37 -30.10 53.02
C ALA A 14 4.61 -29.64 51.58
N GLY A 15 3.55 -29.50 50.80
CA GLY A 15 3.60 -28.98 49.44
C GLY A 15 3.99 -27.51 49.44
N PHE A 16 5.09 -27.20 48.76
CA PHE A 16 5.46 -25.85 48.35
C PHE A 16 5.47 -25.85 46.81
N LEU A 17 4.35 -25.47 46.20
CA LEU A 17 4.29 -25.19 44.77
C LEU A 17 4.84 -23.79 44.54
N ILE A 18 6.13 -23.70 44.23
CA ILE A 18 6.71 -22.49 43.64
C ILE A 18 6.24 -22.48 42.18
N GLY A 19 5.20 -21.71 41.91
CA GLY A 19 4.83 -21.34 40.55
C GLY A 19 5.92 -20.48 39.94
N CYS A 20 6.60 -20.99 38.92
CA CYS A 20 7.40 -20.16 38.02
C CYS A 20 6.43 -19.25 37.24
N ALA A 21 6.42 -17.96 37.58
CA ALA A 21 5.86 -16.93 36.71
C ALA A 21 6.77 -16.80 35.49
N ALA A 22 6.40 -17.44 34.38
CA ALA A 22 6.97 -17.12 33.08
C ALA A 22 6.60 -15.67 32.75
N LYS A 23 7.61 -14.82 32.58
CA LYS A 23 7.45 -13.48 32.03
C LYS A 23 6.91 -13.61 30.62
N SER A 24 5.71 -13.08 30.41
CA SER A 24 5.10 -12.87 29.11
C SER A 24 5.97 -11.88 28.31
N THR A 25 6.75 -12.39 27.38
CA THR A 25 7.33 -11.59 26.31
C THR A 25 6.19 -11.15 25.40
N LEU A 26 6.08 -9.84 25.19
CA LEU A 26 5.16 -9.24 24.23
C LEU A 26 5.50 -9.83 22.86
N THR A 27 4.58 -10.61 22.31
CA THR A 27 4.66 -11.07 20.91
C THR A 27 3.81 -10.08 20.14
N GLU A 28 4.45 -9.24 19.34
CA GLU A 28 3.74 -8.39 18.40
C GLU A 28 3.10 -9.24 17.31
N ASN A 29 1.98 -8.71 16.80
CA ASN A 29 0.95 -9.39 16.04
C ASN A 29 1.47 -9.79 14.65
N THR A 30 2.12 -10.95 14.51
CA THR A 30 2.37 -11.58 13.21
C THR A 30 1.09 -12.28 12.77
N GLY A 31 0.25 -11.56 12.02
CA GLY A 31 -0.94 -12.13 11.40
C GLY A 31 -0.52 -13.12 10.30
N GLU A 32 -0.84 -14.39 10.50
CA GLU A 32 -0.71 -15.42 9.46
C GLU A 32 -1.89 -15.24 8.49
N TYR A 33 -1.67 -14.50 7.40
CA TYR A 33 -2.63 -14.43 6.30
C TYR A 33 -2.56 -15.74 5.50
N SER A 34 -3.65 -16.14 4.86
CA SER A 34 -3.71 -17.44 4.18
C SER A 34 -2.70 -17.53 3.04
N GLY A 35 -1.51 -18.07 3.34
CA GLY A 35 -0.46 -18.43 2.38
C GLY A 35 0.78 -17.54 2.36
N TYR A 36 0.80 -16.38 3.04
CA TYR A 36 2.01 -15.55 3.19
C TYR A 36 2.18 -15.06 4.64
N LYS A 37 3.41 -14.74 5.03
CA LYS A 37 3.72 -14.24 6.36
C LYS A 37 3.83 -12.72 6.34
N GLN A 38 3.10 -12.03 7.21
CA GLN A 38 3.39 -10.64 7.50
C GLN A 38 4.49 -10.55 8.56
N ILE A 39 5.53 -9.77 8.28
CA ILE A 39 6.66 -9.54 9.19
C ILE A 39 6.86 -8.05 9.44
N THR A 40 7.58 -7.72 10.51
CA THR A 40 8.03 -6.36 10.79
C THR A 40 9.17 -5.98 9.84
N GLN A 41 9.41 -4.69 9.68
CA GLN A 41 10.56 -4.21 8.91
C GLN A 41 11.91 -4.59 9.53
N GLU A 42 11.96 -4.72 10.86
CA GLU A 42 13.18 -5.16 11.54
C GLU A 42 13.46 -6.63 11.22
N GLU A 43 12.43 -7.49 11.24
CA GLU A 43 12.56 -8.87 10.76
C GLU A 43 12.96 -8.91 9.27
N ALA A 44 12.42 -8.01 8.43
CA ALA A 44 12.79 -7.93 7.03
C ALA A 44 14.27 -7.56 6.87
N LYS A 45 14.80 -6.60 7.64
CA LYS A 45 16.24 -6.28 7.66
C LYS A 45 17.09 -7.48 8.09
N ASP A 46 16.66 -8.19 9.13
CA ASP A 46 17.35 -9.38 9.62
C ASP A 46 17.35 -10.51 8.56
N MET A 47 16.31 -10.61 7.75
CA MET A 47 16.25 -11.53 6.61
C MET A 47 17.12 -11.06 5.45
N MET A 48 17.11 -9.76 5.12
CA MET A 48 17.95 -9.17 4.07
C MET A 48 19.45 -9.33 4.35
N ALA A 49 19.84 -9.43 5.61
CA ALA A 49 21.23 -9.67 6.01
C ALA A 49 21.69 -11.13 5.79
N GLN A 50 20.80 -12.05 5.38
CA GLN A 50 21.11 -13.46 5.16
C GLN A 50 21.49 -13.72 3.71
N ASP A 51 22.47 -14.59 3.51
CA ASP A 51 22.87 -15.09 2.18
C ASP A 51 22.11 -16.40 1.88
N ASP A 52 20.78 -16.30 1.80
CA ASP A 52 19.85 -17.40 1.50
C ASP A 52 19.26 -17.31 0.09
N GLY A 53 19.73 -16.34 -0.69
CA GLY A 53 19.30 -16.08 -2.05
C GLY A 53 17.91 -15.44 -2.14
N HIS A 54 17.38 -14.83 -1.07
CA HIS A 54 16.11 -14.11 -1.10
C HIS A 54 16.06 -13.04 -2.20
N ILE A 55 14.83 -12.70 -2.62
CA ILE A 55 14.57 -11.61 -3.55
C ILE A 55 13.74 -10.55 -2.84
N ILE A 56 14.17 -9.30 -2.91
CA ILE A 56 13.41 -8.15 -2.43
C ILE A 56 12.56 -7.64 -3.61
N VAL A 57 11.25 -7.54 -3.43
CA VAL A 57 10.31 -7.14 -4.48
C VAL A 57 9.61 -5.84 -4.08
N ASP A 58 9.84 -4.80 -4.86
CA ASP A 58 9.08 -3.56 -4.81
C ASP A 58 7.90 -3.65 -5.78
N VAL A 59 6.68 -3.62 -5.25
CA VAL A 59 5.46 -3.69 -6.08
C VAL A 59 4.82 -2.33 -6.37
N ARG A 60 5.60 -1.26 -6.21
CA ARG A 60 5.22 0.08 -6.63
C ARG A 60 5.39 0.27 -8.14
N ARG A 61 4.91 1.40 -8.65
CA ARG A 61 5.10 1.79 -10.05
C ARG A 61 6.58 2.14 -10.31
N GLN A 62 6.96 2.11 -11.60
CA GLN A 62 8.33 2.42 -12.05
C GLN A 62 8.80 3.82 -11.62
N ASP A 63 7.92 4.83 -11.65
CA ASP A 63 8.24 6.20 -11.22
C ASP A 63 8.58 6.27 -9.72
N GLU A 64 7.86 5.51 -8.91
CA GLU A 64 8.11 5.41 -7.46
C GLU A 64 9.42 4.68 -7.15
N PHE A 65 9.73 3.62 -7.89
CA PHE A 65 10.98 2.87 -7.75
C PHE A 65 12.19 3.72 -8.15
N ALA A 66 12.10 4.43 -9.29
CA ALA A 66 13.16 5.33 -9.77
C ALA A 66 13.40 6.51 -8.82
N ALA A 67 12.35 7.05 -8.20
CA ALA A 67 12.45 8.11 -7.20
C ALA A 67 13.16 7.65 -5.91
N GLY A 68 13.16 6.34 -5.63
CA GLY A 68 13.99 5.72 -4.61
C GLY A 68 13.42 4.39 -4.12
N HIS A 69 14.28 3.39 -3.93
CA HIS A 69 13.90 2.03 -3.53
C HIS A 69 14.89 1.41 -2.54
N ILE A 70 14.50 0.31 -1.90
CA ILE A 70 15.40 -0.49 -1.05
C ILE A 70 16.49 -1.11 -1.95
N PRO A 71 17.78 -1.07 -1.55
CA PRO A 71 18.86 -1.69 -2.31
C PRO A 71 18.55 -3.14 -2.74
N ASP A 72 19.01 -3.51 -3.93
CA ASP A 72 18.86 -4.84 -4.53
C ASP A 72 17.40 -5.29 -4.77
N ALA A 73 16.42 -4.40 -4.59
CA ALA A 73 15.03 -4.68 -4.91
C ALA A 73 14.81 -4.80 -6.42
N VAL A 74 14.02 -5.79 -6.83
CA VAL A 74 13.45 -5.87 -8.18
C VAL A 74 12.10 -5.18 -8.19
N CYS A 75 11.83 -4.39 -9.23
CA CYS A 75 10.56 -3.73 -9.42
C CYS A 75 9.58 -4.65 -10.18
N ILE A 76 8.46 -5.01 -9.53
CA ILE A 76 7.38 -5.80 -10.12
C ILE A 76 6.05 -5.17 -9.71
N PRO A 77 5.55 -4.15 -10.43
CA PRO A 77 4.35 -3.41 -10.02
C PRO A 77 3.17 -4.34 -9.74
N ASN A 78 2.43 -4.11 -8.65
CA ASN A 78 1.31 -4.97 -8.25
C ASN A 78 0.29 -5.15 -9.39
N GLU A 79 0.11 -4.13 -10.22
CA GLU A 79 -0.81 -4.09 -11.35
C GLU A 79 -0.40 -5.06 -12.47
N THR A 80 0.89 -5.36 -12.63
CA THR A 80 1.41 -6.29 -13.65
C THR A 80 1.38 -7.75 -13.18
N ILE A 81 1.28 -7.99 -11.86
CA ILE A 81 1.09 -9.33 -11.31
C ILE A 81 -0.34 -9.79 -11.62
N ASP A 82 -0.48 -10.61 -12.66
CA ASP A 82 -1.76 -11.06 -13.18
C ASP A 82 -2.01 -12.56 -12.94
N LYS A 83 -2.28 -13.37 -13.97
CA LYS A 83 -2.45 -14.83 -13.87
C LYS A 83 -1.19 -15.58 -14.29
N MET A 84 -0.19 -14.89 -14.83
CA MET A 84 1.07 -15.47 -15.26
C MET A 84 2.16 -15.17 -14.23
N LYS A 85 3.06 -16.13 -14.06
CA LYS A 85 4.21 -16.01 -13.18
C LYS A 85 5.16 -14.94 -13.73
N PRO A 86 5.60 -13.95 -12.91
CA PRO A 86 6.64 -13.00 -13.30
C PRO A 86 7.92 -13.72 -13.71
N ALA A 87 8.62 -13.22 -14.73
CA ALA A 87 9.81 -13.89 -15.28
C ALA A 87 11.01 -13.85 -14.31
N GLU A 88 11.03 -12.85 -13.44
CA GLU A 88 12.04 -12.56 -12.42
C GLU A 88 11.86 -13.44 -11.18
N LEU A 89 10.69 -14.08 -11.04
CA LEU A 89 10.36 -14.99 -9.96
C LEU A 89 10.11 -16.43 -10.49
N PRO A 90 11.09 -17.06 -11.17
CA PRO A 90 10.87 -18.35 -11.81
C PRO A 90 10.69 -19.49 -10.81
N ASP A 91 11.19 -19.37 -9.58
CA ASP A 91 11.11 -20.40 -8.53
C ASP A 91 9.97 -20.11 -7.54
N LEU A 92 9.08 -21.09 -7.34
CA LEU A 92 7.94 -20.98 -6.41
C LEU A 92 8.35 -21.08 -4.94
N GLU A 93 9.51 -21.71 -4.67
CA GLU A 93 10.02 -21.87 -3.30
C GLU A 93 11.01 -20.75 -2.93
N GLN A 94 11.24 -19.79 -3.82
CA GLN A 94 12.09 -18.64 -3.56
C GLN A 94 11.58 -17.84 -2.37
N ILE A 95 12.48 -17.47 -1.45
CA ILE A 95 12.16 -16.52 -0.38
C ILE A 95 11.96 -15.14 -1.02
N ILE A 96 10.78 -14.57 -0.84
CA ILE A 96 10.38 -13.28 -1.41
C ILE A 96 10.04 -12.33 -0.26
N LEU A 97 10.79 -11.24 -0.16
CA LEU A 97 10.51 -10.13 0.74
C LEU A 97 9.78 -9.05 -0.07
N ILE A 98 8.50 -8.81 0.20
CA ILE A 98 7.65 -7.94 -0.61
C ILE A 98 7.19 -6.70 0.14
N TYR A 99 7.31 -5.55 -0.51
CA TYR A 99 6.89 -4.26 0.04
C TYR A 99 6.29 -3.36 -1.03
N CYS A 100 5.59 -2.32 -0.57
CA CYS A 100 5.11 -1.27 -1.45
C CYS A 100 5.27 0.09 -0.77
N ARG A 101 4.40 1.07 -1.07
CA ARG A 101 4.44 2.36 -0.40
C ARG A 101 3.93 2.32 1.04
N SER A 102 2.70 1.84 1.25
CA SER A 102 1.94 1.91 2.51
C SER A 102 1.62 0.54 3.13
N GLY A 103 1.91 -0.54 2.42
CA GLY A 103 1.57 -1.92 2.82
C GLY A 103 0.26 -2.47 2.21
N ASN A 104 -0.48 -1.69 1.41
CA ASN A 104 -1.73 -2.18 0.80
C ASN A 104 -1.45 -2.99 -0.49
N ARG A 105 -0.72 -2.40 -1.44
CA ARG A 105 -0.33 -3.08 -2.69
C ARG A 105 0.51 -4.34 -2.46
N SER A 106 1.40 -4.34 -1.46
CA SER A 106 2.23 -5.49 -1.11
C SER A 106 1.41 -6.68 -0.61
N LYS A 107 0.35 -6.46 0.18
CA LYS A 107 -0.58 -7.53 0.60
C LYS A 107 -1.34 -8.12 -0.57
N GLN A 108 -1.80 -7.28 -1.50
CA GLN A 108 -2.48 -7.73 -2.71
C GLN A 108 -1.54 -8.57 -3.58
N ALA A 109 -0.33 -8.06 -3.82
CA ALA A 109 0.69 -8.76 -4.57
C ALA A 109 1.10 -10.09 -3.91
N ALA A 110 1.28 -10.10 -2.59
CA ALA A 110 1.56 -11.30 -1.83
C ALA A 110 0.46 -12.35 -2.04
N GLN A 111 -0.81 -11.97 -1.93
CA GLN A 111 -1.91 -12.89 -2.17
C GLN A 111 -1.95 -13.42 -3.61
N LYS A 112 -1.71 -12.57 -4.62
CA LYS A 112 -1.63 -13.00 -6.02
C LYS A 112 -0.52 -14.03 -6.24
N LEU A 113 0.65 -13.83 -5.64
CA LEU A 113 1.75 -14.78 -5.71
C LEU A 113 1.41 -16.08 -4.96
N VAL A 114 0.77 -16.02 -3.78
CA VAL A 114 0.23 -17.23 -3.11
C VAL A 114 -0.70 -18.01 -4.04
N ASP A 115 -1.62 -17.33 -4.72
CA ASP A 115 -2.59 -17.95 -5.63
C ASP A 115 -1.91 -18.58 -6.85
N MET A 116 -0.71 -18.11 -7.23
CA MET A 116 0.16 -18.71 -8.25
C MET A 116 0.99 -19.90 -7.72
N GLY A 117 0.95 -20.19 -6.42
CA GLY A 117 1.60 -21.34 -5.80
C GLY A 117 2.96 -21.06 -5.18
N TYR A 118 3.32 -19.79 -4.95
CA TYR A 118 4.52 -19.46 -4.18
C TYR A 118 4.31 -19.75 -2.70
N THR A 119 5.36 -20.23 -2.03
CA THR A 119 5.25 -20.78 -0.67
C THR A 119 5.97 -19.96 0.40
N ASN A 120 6.95 -19.13 0.01
CA ASN A 120 7.85 -18.43 0.94
C ASN A 120 7.78 -16.90 0.76
N ILE A 121 6.58 -16.34 0.93
CA ILE A 121 6.34 -14.89 0.80
C ILE A 121 6.28 -14.22 2.16
N TYR A 122 7.03 -13.14 2.30
CA TYR A 122 7.15 -12.33 3.51
C TYR A 122 6.83 -10.86 3.18
N GLU A 123 5.64 -10.41 3.57
CA GLU A 123 5.15 -9.05 3.39
C GLU A 123 5.57 -8.18 4.57
N PHE A 124 6.26 -7.07 4.33
CA PHE A 124 6.83 -6.24 5.41
C PHE A 124 6.38 -4.77 5.39
N GLY A 125 5.29 -4.48 4.67
CA GLY A 125 4.60 -3.20 4.72
C GLY A 125 5.10 -2.19 3.69
N GLY A 126 5.13 -0.94 4.13
CA GLY A 126 5.42 0.22 3.29
C GLY A 126 6.83 0.75 3.44
N ILE A 127 7.44 1.20 2.34
CA ILE A 127 8.70 1.95 2.35
C ILE A 127 8.57 3.29 3.11
N ILE A 128 7.36 3.83 3.29
CA ILE A 128 7.14 5.06 4.08
C ILE A 128 7.60 4.93 5.53
N ASP A 129 7.53 3.71 6.08
CA ASP A 129 7.94 3.41 7.44
C ASP A 129 9.39 2.88 7.49
N TRP A 130 10.01 2.65 6.31
CA TRP A 130 11.35 2.07 6.18
C TRP A 130 12.42 2.99 6.75
N THR A 131 13.18 2.44 7.70
CA THR A 131 14.27 3.15 8.38
C THR A 131 15.66 2.72 7.88
N GLY A 132 15.73 1.83 6.90
CA GLY A 132 16.98 1.37 6.31
C GLY A 132 17.45 2.29 5.18
N GLU A 133 18.44 1.80 4.43
CA GLU A 133 18.94 2.51 3.24
C GLU A 133 17.88 2.53 2.13
N VAL A 134 17.86 3.64 1.39
CA VAL A 134 17.12 3.83 0.15
C VAL A 134 18.10 4.37 -0.88
N VAL A 135 18.18 3.71 -2.03
CA VAL A 135 19.00 4.14 -3.15
C VAL A 135 18.16 4.98 -4.10
N THR A 136 18.76 6.05 -4.61
CA THR A 136 18.22 6.94 -5.65
C THR A 136 19.24 7.04 -6.76
N GLU A 137 18.81 7.43 -7.97
CA GLU A 137 19.70 7.59 -9.13
C GLU A 137 20.94 8.46 -8.84
N ASP A 138 20.81 9.45 -7.95
CA ASP A 138 21.91 10.36 -7.57
C ASP A 138 22.98 9.73 -6.64
N ASN A 139 22.66 8.64 -5.93
CA ASN A 139 23.57 8.00 -4.96
C ASN A 139 24.36 6.81 -5.54
N VAL A 140 24.13 6.41 -6.79
CA VAL A 140 24.85 5.30 -7.47
C VAL A 140 26.25 5.74 -7.97
N SER A 141 26.68 6.96 -7.67
CA SER A 141 27.98 7.51 -8.09
C SER A 141 28.97 7.67 -6.94
N SER A 142 29.29 6.62 -6.17
CA SER A 142 30.49 6.67 -5.31
C SER A 142 31.10 5.32 -4.89
N THR A 143 31.07 4.29 -5.73
CA THR A 143 32.05 3.20 -5.62
C THR A 143 32.56 2.80 -7.01
N THR A 144 33.84 3.08 -7.24
CA THR A 144 34.56 2.70 -8.45
C THR A 144 34.92 1.22 -8.38
N ASP A 145 34.19 0.35 -9.05
CA ASP A 145 34.79 -0.74 -9.84
C ASP A 145 33.77 -1.37 -10.82
N GLU A 146 34.30 -1.75 -11.98
CA GLU A 146 33.71 -2.11 -13.26
C GLU A 146 32.32 -2.81 -13.31
N THR A 147 31.32 -2.13 -13.85
CA THR A 147 30.42 -2.51 -14.99
C THR A 147 29.34 -1.42 -15.13
N PRO A 148 28.85 -1.07 -16.35
CA PRO A 148 27.75 -0.11 -16.46
C PRO A 148 26.50 -0.74 -15.84
N ILE A 149 26.03 -0.19 -14.72
CA ILE A 149 24.74 -0.55 -14.14
C ILE A 149 23.70 -0.03 -15.14
N THR A 150 23.18 -0.95 -15.96
CA THR A 150 21.90 -0.75 -16.63
C THR A 150 20.88 -0.58 -15.51
N ILE A 151 20.21 0.58 -15.49
CA ILE A 151 18.96 0.75 -14.76
C ILE A 151 18.10 -0.45 -15.11
N SER A 152 17.89 -1.35 -14.14
CA SER A 152 16.98 -2.46 -14.32
C SER A 152 15.59 -1.83 -14.34
N GLU A 153 15.14 -1.45 -15.53
CA GLU A 153 13.73 -1.19 -15.80
C GLU A 153 12.92 -2.36 -15.21
N CYS A 154 11.79 -2.06 -14.57
CA CYS A 154 10.87 -3.09 -14.08
C CYS A 154 10.67 -4.04 -15.25
N SER A 155 10.81 -5.35 -15.02
CA SER A 155 10.81 -6.36 -16.08
C SER A 155 9.63 -6.17 -17.04
N GLU A 156 9.91 -5.60 -18.20
CA GLU A 156 8.95 -5.55 -19.28
C GLU A 156 9.00 -6.93 -19.96
N ASN A 157 7.84 -7.54 -20.15
CA ASN A 157 7.75 -8.60 -21.15
C ASN A 157 8.22 -8.00 -22.46
N ASP A 158 9.41 -8.39 -22.94
CA ASP A 158 10.08 -7.85 -24.13
C ASP A 158 9.12 -7.75 -25.34
N SER A 159 8.51 -6.57 -25.51
CA SER A 159 7.91 -6.12 -26.75
C SER A 159 8.18 -4.63 -26.95
N GLU A 160 9.38 -4.34 -27.47
CA GLU A 160 9.69 -3.19 -28.33
C GLU A 160 9.15 -1.81 -27.88
N PHE A 161 9.92 -1.15 -26.99
CA PHE A 161 10.00 0.31 -26.79
C PHE A 161 8.80 1.14 -27.32
N ALA A 162 7.73 1.18 -26.55
CA ALA A 162 6.69 2.20 -26.67
C ALA A 162 6.77 3.12 -25.45
N ASP A 163 7.09 4.39 -25.71
CA ASP A 163 6.81 5.59 -24.91
C ASP A 163 6.27 5.33 -23.48
N ILE A 164 7.13 5.44 -22.46
CA ILE A 164 6.77 5.41 -21.03
C ILE A 164 5.83 6.60 -20.75
N THR A 165 4.52 6.40 -20.94
CA THR A 165 3.41 7.16 -20.32
C THR A 165 2.03 6.46 -20.45
N THR A 166 1.92 5.25 -21.00
CA THR A 166 0.62 4.64 -21.36
C THR A 166 0.20 3.44 -20.51
N ASP A 167 0.80 3.21 -19.35
CA ASP A 167 0.32 2.13 -18.48
C ASP A 167 -1.04 2.53 -17.86
N PRO A 168 -2.06 1.66 -17.94
CA PRO A 168 -3.37 1.97 -17.41
C PRO A 168 -3.29 2.14 -15.89
N TYR A 169 -3.68 3.31 -15.39
CA TYR A 169 -3.69 3.62 -13.96
C TYR A 169 -5.10 3.98 -13.47
N PRO A 170 -5.42 3.76 -12.19
CA PRO A 170 -6.73 4.10 -11.67
C PRO A 170 -6.92 5.61 -11.60
N VAL A 171 -8.10 6.06 -12.03
CA VAL A 171 -8.62 7.43 -11.89
C VAL A 171 -9.96 7.39 -11.18
N LEU A 172 -10.31 8.48 -10.52
CA LEU A 172 -11.64 8.64 -9.93
C LEU A 172 -12.53 9.41 -10.90
N ALA A 173 -13.52 8.72 -11.46
CA ALA A 173 -14.49 9.29 -12.36
C ALA A 173 -15.67 9.89 -11.59
N PHE A 174 -16.09 11.09 -11.99
CA PHE A 174 -17.29 11.78 -11.52
C PHE A 174 -18.22 12.00 -12.72
N ASP A 175 -19.29 11.21 -12.82
CA ASP A 175 -20.33 11.40 -13.83
C ASP A 175 -21.39 12.37 -13.29
N VAL A 176 -21.53 13.51 -13.95
CA VAL A 176 -22.47 14.57 -13.61
C VAL A 176 -23.29 14.90 -14.86
N GLY A 177 -24.52 14.39 -14.92
CA GLY A 177 -25.36 14.51 -16.11
C GLY A 177 -24.76 13.79 -17.32
N ASP A 178 -24.38 14.54 -18.35
CA ASP A 178 -23.75 14.06 -19.59
C ASP A 178 -22.23 14.25 -19.61
N ARG A 179 -21.63 14.72 -18.51
CA ARG A 179 -20.19 14.99 -18.39
C ARG A 179 -19.54 14.01 -17.43
N THR A 180 -18.35 13.56 -17.79
CA THR A 180 -17.48 12.77 -16.91
C THR A 180 -16.20 13.56 -16.65
N PHE A 181 -15.83 13.68 -15.38
CA PHE A 181 -14.55 14.26 -14.97
C PHE A 181 -13.67 13.17 -14.38
N LEU A 182 -12.43 13.10 -14.83
CA LEU A 182 -11.45 12.15 -14.32
C LEU A 182 -10.50 12.89 -13.38
N ALA A 183 -10.45 12.46 -12.13
CA ALA A 183 -9.46 12.94 -11.19
C ALA A 183 -8.24 12.01 -11.23
N LYS A 184 -7.06 12.60 -11.46
CA LYS A 184 -5.80 11.92 -11.20
C LYS A 184 -5.65 11.75 -9.69
N LEU A 185 -5.52 10.51 -9.26
CA LEU A 185 -5.43 10.17 -7.85
C LEU A 185 -4.06 10.50 -7.26
N GLU A 186 -4.06 10.97 -6.02
CA GLU A 186 -2.85 11.11 -5.21
C GLU A 186 -2.32 9.74 -4.78
N ASP A 187 -1.05 9.69 -4.44
CA ASP A 187 -0.44 8.48 -3.91
C ASP A 187 -0.44 8.52 -2.37
N ASN A 188 -1.50 8.00 -1.76
CA ASN A 188 -1.64 7.93 -0.30
C ASN A 188 -2.58 6.80 0.17
N SER A 189 -2.57 6.49 1.47
CA SER A 189 -3.34 5.37 2.02
C SER A 189 -4.86 5.61 1.95
N SER A 190 -5.30 6.87 1.97
CA SER A 190 -6.71 7.23 1.76
C SER A 190 -7.20 6.85 0.37
N VAL A 191 -6.35 7.02 -0.65
CA VAL A 191 -6.64 6.61 -2.02
C VAL A 191 -6.65 5.08 -2.15
N ASP A 192 -5.70 4.38 -1.54
CA ASP A 192 -5.73 2.90 -1.51
C ASP A 192 -7.03 2.36 -0.91
N ASP A 193 -7.48 2.98 0.20
CA ASP A 193 -8.69 2.60 0.93
C ASP A 193 -9.95 2.93 0.11
N LEU A 194 -9.94 4.07 -0.59
CA LEU A 194 -11.00 4.45 -1.53
C LEU A 194 -11.14 3.40 -2.64
N ILE A 195 -10.05 3.04 -3.31
CA ILE A 195 -10.05 2.06 -4.41
C ILE A 195 -10.55 0.69 -3.90
N SER A 196 -10.07 0.26 -2.74
CA SER A 196 -10.45 -1.02 -2.13
C SER A 196 -11.93 -1.11 -1.76
N LYS A 197 -12.51 0.00 -1.28
CA LYS A 197 -13.90 0.05 -0.80
C LYS A 197 -14.91 0.43 -1.88
N MET A 198 -14.47 1.04 -2.97
CA MET A 198 -15.37 1.44 -4.06
C MET A 198 -15.97 0.20 -4.74
N PRO A 199 -17.31 0.06 -4.81
CA PRO A 199 -17.94 -0.98 -5.60
C PRO A 199 -17.57 -0.85 -7.07
N VAL A 200 -17.45 -1.97 -7.79
CA VAL A 200 -17.15 -1.99 -9.23
C VAL A 200 -18.15 -1.17 -10.05
N SER A 201 -19.42 -1.08 -9.61
CA SER A 201 -20.44 -0.27 -10.26
C SER A 201 -20.30 1.24 -10.03
N GLY A 202 -19.41 1.65 -9.13
CA GLY A 202 -19.42 2.97 -8.50
C GLY A 202 -20.53 3.12 -7.46
N ILE A 203 -20.65 4.34 -6.95
CA ILE A 203 -21.67 4.79 -6.00
C ILE A 203 -22.41 6.01 -6.59
N GLU A 204 -23.67 6.15 -6.24
CA GLU A 204 -24.46 7.36 -6.52
C GLU A 204 -24.57 8.15 -5.22
N ILE A 205 -24.14 9.42 -5.24
CA ILE A 205 -24.25 10.31 -4.09
C ILE A 205 -24.85 11.65 -4.50
N THR A 206 -25.52 12.30 -3.56
CA THR A 206 -25.91 13.70 -3.71
C THR A 206 -24.79 14.58 -3.18
N MET A 207 -24.33 15.53 -4.00
CA MET A 207 -23.37 16.55 -3.60
C MET A 207 -24.06 17.91 -3.51
N SER A 208 -23.76 18.66 -2.44
CA SER A 208 -24.37 19.97 -2.15
C SER A 208 -23.31 21.07 -2.07
N ASP A 209 -23.68 22.30 -2.41
CA ASP A 209 -22.81 23.46 -2.20
C ASP A 209 -22.45 23.65 -0.72
N TYR A 210 -21.18 23.94 -0.47
CA TYR A 210 -20.71 24.38 0.83
C TYR A 210 -19.69 25.51 0.68
N GLY A 211 -19.83 26.54 1.53
CA GLY A 211 -18.92 27.69 1.55
C GLY A 211 -18.88 28.57 0.29
N GLY A 212 -19.55 28.18 -0.80
CA GLY A 212 -19.49 28.86 -2.11
C GLY A 212 -18.20 28.58 -2.89
N PHE A 213 -17.45 27.55 -2.51
CA PHE A 213 -16.16 27.18 -3.12
C PHE A 213 -15.98 25.66 -3.28
N GLU A 214 -16.91 24.83 -2.82
CA GLU A 214 -16.85 23.37 -2.97
C GLU A 214 -18.24 22.74 -3.08
N LYS A 215 -18.29 21.57 -3.73
CA LYS A 215 -19.38 20.59 -3.65
C LYS A 215 -18.95 19.50 -2.68
N VAL A 216 -19.84 19.08 -1.78
CA VAL A 216 -19.56 18.05 -0.76
C VAL A 216 -20.63 16.97 -0.83
N GLY A 217 -20.22 15.71 -0.79
CA GLY A 217 -21.10 14.55 -0.64
C GLY A 217 -20.58 13.56 0.39
N ASP A 218 -21.48 12.74 0.93
CA ASP A 218 -21.14 11.69 1.91
C ASP A 218 -20.85 10.36 1.19
N LEU A 219 -19.68 9.79 1.45
CA LEU A 219 -19.35 8.42 1.09
C LEU A 219 -20.11 7.44 2.00
N PRO A 220 -20.56 6.29 1.48
CA PRO A 220 -21.24 5.26 2.28
C PRO A 220 -20.29 4.47 3.19
N PHE A 221 -18.99 4.79 3.18
CA PHE A 221 -17.93 4.18 3.97
C PHE A 221 -16.96 5.24 4.48
N GLU A 222 -16.26 4.93 5.57
CA GLU A 222 -15.16 5.74 6.08
C GLU A 222 -13.84 5.34 5.42
N LEU A 223 -12.93 6.30 5.26
CA LEU A 223 -11.60 6.15 4.73
C LEU A 223 -10.57 6.56 5.77
N THR A 224 -9.35 6.01 5.67
CA THR A 224 -8.20 6.57 6.41
C THR A 224 -7.97 8.03 6.00
N THR A 225 -7.42 8.85 6.89
CA THR A 225 -7.10 10.27 6.64
C THR A 225 -5.60 10.50 6.67
N ASN A 226 -5.05 11.16 5.66
CA ASN A 226 -3.66 11.62 5.57
C ASN A 226 -3.62 13.16 5.62
N ASP A 227 -4.16 13.75 6.69
CA ASP A 227 -4.38 15.19 6.71
C ASP A 227 -3.07 16.00 6.75
N THR A 228 -2.98 17.01 5.90
CA THR A 228 -1.85 17.95 5.80
C THR A 228 -2.35 19.36 5.52
N ASP A 229 -1.54 20.37 5.80
CA ASP A 229 -1.90 21.76 5.52
C ASP A 229 -1.91 22.00 4.00
N ILE A 230 -3.10 22.12 3.43
CA ILE A 230 -3.32 22.26 1.99
C ILE A 230 -4.07 23.55 1.73
N THR A 231 -3.67 24.28 0.69
CA THR A 231 -4.48 25.33 0.08
C THR A 231 -5.06 24.77 -1.21
N THR A 232 -6.38 24.63 -1.26
CA THR A 232 -7.07 24.02 -2.39
C THR A 232 -7.07 24.94 -3.61
N VAL A 233 -7.12 24.32 -4.78
CA VAL A 233 -7.34 25.00 -6.06
C VAL A 233 -8.55 24.35 -6.77
N PRO A 234 -9.16 25.03 -7.77
CA PRO A 234 -10.20 24.41 -8.58
C PRO A 234 -9.74 23.07 -9.16
N GLY A 235 -10.58 22.05 -9.03
CA GLY A 235 -10.29 20.68 -9.45
C GLY A 235 -9.81 19.77 -8.33
N ASP A 236 -9.38 20.30 -7.17
CA ASP A 236 -8.95 19.45 -6.06
C ASP A 236 -10.09 18.60 -5.51
N VAL A 237 -9.82 17.30 -5.39
CA VAL A 237 -10.69 16.32 -4.74
C VAL A 237 -10.16 16.06 -3.34
N ILE A 238 -10.95 16.40 -2.32
CA ILE A 238 -10.53 16.35 -0.92
C ILE A 238 -11.42 15.37 -0.14
N LEU A 239 -10.79 14.60 0.74
CA LEU A 239 -11.46 13.87 1.81
C LEU A 239 -11.49 14.72 3.06
N TYR A 240 -12.68 14.84 3.66
CA TYR A 240 -12.90 15.55 4.89
C TYR A 240 -13.68 14.68 5.89
N GLN A 241 -13.31 14.75 7.18
CA GLN A 241 -13.93 13.96 8.26
C GLN A 241 -13.97 12.44 8.02
N GLY A 242 -13.07 11.91 7.18
CA GLY A 242 -12.97 10.48 6.87
C GLY A 242 -14.06 9.94 5.95
N ASN A 243 -15.17 10.64 5.71
CA ASN A 243 -16.23 10.13 4.84
C ASN A 243 -16.88 11.19 3.93
N LYS A 244 -16.41 12.43 3.92
CA LYS A 244 -16.92 13.46 3.02
C LYS A 244 -15.96 13.60 1.85
N ILE A 245 -16.45 13.39 0.65
CA ILE A 245 -15.70 13.68 -0.57
C ILE A 245 -16.13 15.05 -1.10
N THR A 246 -15.16 15.89 -1.42
CA THR A 246 -15.42 17.25 -1.90
C THR A 246 -14.69 17.52 -3.19
N VAL A 247 -15.32 18.30 -4.06
CA VAL A 247 -14.72 18.83 -5.29
C VAL A 247 -14.67 20.35 -5.14
N TYR A 248 -13.46 20.89 -5.08
CA TYR A 248 -13.21 22.31 -4.94
C TYR A 248 -13.28 23.04 -6.29
N TYR A 249 -13.90 24.21 -6.30
CA TYR A 249 -13.89 25.18 -7.41
C TYR A 249 -13.48 26.58 -6.94
N GLY A 250 -12.99 26.70 -5.70
CA GLY A 250 -12.37 27.89 -5.13
C GLY A 250 -11.26 27.49 -4.15
N GLU A 251 -10.69 28.48 -3.47
CA GLU A 251 -9.59 28.28 -2.54
C GLU A 251 -10.06 28.20 -1.09
N ASN A 252 -9.48 27.28 -0.34
CA ASN A 252 -9.60 27.19 1.10
C ASN A 252 -8.31 26.58 1.67
N THR A 253 -7.89 27.02 2.85
CA THR A 253 -6.69 26.47 3.51
C THR A 253 -7.08 25.79 4.81
N TRP A 254 -6.79 24.50 4.92
CA TRP A 254 -7.03 23.74 6.13
C TRP A 254 -6.15 22.48 6.18
N ASN A 255 -6.29 21.70 7.25
CA ASN A 255 -5.71 20.38 7.39
C ASN A 255 -6.63 19.36 6.70
N PHE A 256 -6.23 18.88 5.52
CA PHE A 256 -7.04 18.08 4.61
C PHE A 256 -6.30 16.85 4.11
N THR A 257 -7.05 15.84 3.68
CA THR A 257 -6.52 14.72 2.90
C THR A 257 -6.83 14.95 1.43
N LYS A 258 -5.82 15.14 0.59
CA LYS A 258 -6.02 15.21 -0.86
C LYS A 258 -6.18 13.81 -1.44
N LEU A 259 -7.27 13.57 -2.16
CA LEU A 259 -7.50 12.31 -2.87
C LEU A 259 -7.05 12.38 -4.32
N GLY A 260 -7.12 13.56 -4.95
CA GLY A 260 -6.76 13.70 -6.35
C GLY A 260 -7.01 15.11 -6.88
N HIS A 261 -6.90 15.24 -8.20
CA HIS A 261 -7.13 16.48 -8.92
C HIS A 261 -7.77 16.22 -10.28
N ILE A 262 -8.86 16.92 -10.56
CA ILE A 262 -9.53 16.97 -11.86
C ILE A 262 -8.90 18.11 -12.68
N ASP A 263 -8.42 17.80 -13.88
CA ASP A 263 -7.95 18.83 -14.82
C ASP A 263 -9.15 19.53 -15.49
N ALA A 264 -9.78 20.45 -14.75
CA ALA A 264 -10.89 21.26 -15.21
C ALA A 264 -10.85 22.66 -14.59
N SER A 265 -11.27 23.65 -15.36
CA SER A 265 -11.42 25.02 -14.89
C SER A 265 -12.58 25.16 -13.89
N ARG A 266 -12.52 26.23 -13.09
CA ARG A 266 -13.63 26.61 -12.19
C ARG A 266 -14.95 26.73 -12.95
N GLU A 267 -14.93 27.36 -14.12
CA GLU A 267 -16.11 27.58 -14.95
C GLU A 267 -16.70 26.25 -15.41
N GLU A 268 -15.87 25.31 -15.87
CA GLU A 268 -16.31 23.98 -16.29
C GLU A 268 -16.95 23.18 -15.15
N LEU A 269 -16.36 23.25 -13.95
CA LEU A 269 -16.90 22.59 -12.76
C LEU A 269 -18.24 23.20 -12.35
N LEU A 270 -18.34 24.55 -12.29
CA LEU A 270 -19.59 25.22 -11.95
C LEU A 270 -20.70 24.95 -12.96
N GLU A 271 -20.37 24.89 -14.26
CA GLU A 271 -21.35 24.57 -15.31
C GLU A 271 -21.88 23.14 -15.18
N ALA A 272 -21.03 22.17 -14.87
CA ALA A 272 -21.46 20.77 -14.72
C ALA A 272 -22.23 20.50 -13.42
N PHE A 273 -21.67 20.94 -12.29
CA PHE A 273 -22.23 20.63 -10.98
C PHE A 273 -23.42 21.52 -10.62
N GLY A 274 -23.56 22.69 -11.28
CA GLY A 274 -24.66 23.63 -11.09
C GLY A 274 -24.77 24.19 -9.67
N ASP A 275 -25.84 24.94 -9.42
CA ASP A 275 -26.18 25.46 -8.09
C ASP A 275 -27.03 24.45 -7.31
N GLY A 276 -26.82 24.35 -5.99
CA GLY A 276 -27.59 23.53 -5.07
C GLY A 276 -27.11 22.08 -4.99
N GLU A 277 -28.06 21.15 -5.00
CA GLU A 277 -27.80 19.72 -4.95
C GLU A 277 -27.68 19.15 -6.37
N THR A 278 -26.72 18.24 -6.56
CA THR A 278 -26.55 17.50 -7.81
C THR A 278 -26.27 16.02 -7.51
N GLU A 279 -26.85 15.13 -8.31
CA GLU A 279 -26.56 13.70 -8.25
C GLU A 279 -25.30 13.42 -9.04
N VAL A 280 -24.37 12.68 -8.43
CA VAL A 280 -23.07 12.36 -8.99
C VAL A 280 -22.81 10.88 -8.81
N ARG A 281 -22.50 10.21 -9.92
CA ARG A 281 -21.95 8.86 -9.86
C ARG A 281 -20.44 8.96 -9.72
N ILE A 282 -19.89 8.33 -8.69
CA ILE A 282 -18.45 8.26 -8.46
C ILE A 282 -18.00 6.82 -8.66
N SER A 283 -16.97 6.60 -9.48
CA SER A 283 -16.42 5.28 -9.73
C SER A 283 -14.91 5.31 -9.93
N VAL A 284 -14.25 4.17 -9.73
CA VAL A 284 -12.83 4.01 -10.06
C VAL A 284 -12.74 3.36 -11.44
N GLU A 285 -12.06 4.02 -12.36
CA GLU A 285 -11.84 3.57 -13.73
C GLU A 285 -10.35 3.42 -13.99
N MET A 286 -9.96 2.60 -14.98
CA MET A 286 -8.57 2.50 -15.44
C MET A 286 -8.43 3.37 -16.69
N THR A 287 -7.36 4.15 -16.79
CA THR A 287 -7.07 4.86 -18.04
C THR A 287 -6.83 3.89 -19.18
N GLU A 288 -7.19 4.30 -20.41
CA GLU A 288 -6.91 3.53 -21.64
C GLU A 288 -5.45 3.65 -22.09
#